data_AF-A0A0X3NKB3-F1
#
_entry.id   AF-A0A0X3NKB3-F1
#
_cell.length_a   1.000
_cell.length_b   1.000
_cell.length_c   1.000
_cell.angle_alpha   90.00
_cell.angle_beta   90.00
_cell.angle_gamma   90.00
#
_symmetry.space_group_name_H-M   'P 1'
#
loop_
_entity.id
_entity.type
_entity.pdbx_description
1 polymer ?
#
loop_
_entity_poly.entity_id
_entity_poly.type
_entity_poly.pdbx_seq_one_letter_code
_entity_poly.pdbx_strand_id
1 'polypeptide(L)'
;MEYFNLQERYRKEKANDVLNHLKDGFEIDWLRHKALSRYGLVNDDIRVKVWPLLAGLTSPIHPNNLQLSFLESLSQAKQVELDVRRMASMLPPNITPEEADLLISETKRLALSILHEHPDLHYYQGFHDVCYVFLSVLGADEAFAVLNKIVPERFSSFMQKSMDATSEMLQLVFDLLEMTSPDIWSRLQNLQLEPFFTLSWVLTWFTHVLSNSNDIHRLYDLFLATDSIMLIYLSVSVIVCSTVELKSTSDDFGELHHALTHLPMKHEVEKLIACAFLLYQNFGPDKLFERAELRRSRNGNPATANKRDKIILRRVLSLDFFYASADRICQSMPFGKMVIVSACVVAAGVVLRRFF
;
A
#
# COMPACT_ATOMS: atom_id res chain seq x y z
N MET A 1 -14.18 -4.88 27.57
CA MET A 1 -13.65 -6.26 27.70
C MET A 1 -14.35 -7.22 26.74
N GLU A 2 -15.69 -7.23 26.71
CA GLU A 2 -16.47 -8.08 25.79
C GLU A 2 -16.24 -7.80 24.29
N TYR A 3 -16.16 -6.53 23.89
CA TYR A 3 -15.87 -6.14 22.50
C TYR A 3 -14.46 -6.55 22.02
N PHE A 4 -13.45 -6.50 22.90
CA PHE A 4 -12.10 -6.98 22.59
C PHE A 4 -12.08 -8.49 22.38
N ASN A 5 -12.81 -9.25 23.22
CA ASN A 5 -12.98 -10.69 23.05
C ASN A 5 -13.69 -11.07 21.74
N LEU A 6 -14.65 -10.26 21.28
CA LEU A 6 -15.33 -10.47 20.00
C LEU A 6 -14.40 -10.26 18.79
N GLN A 7 -13.56 -9.21 18.81
CA GLN A 7 -12.58 -8.96 17.75
C GLN A 7 -11.54 -10.08 17.66
N GLU A 8 -11.04 -10.53 18.81
CA GLU A 8 -10.05 -11.60 18.87
C GLU A 8 -10.64 -12.93 18.40
N ARG A 9 -11.89 -13.23 18.79
CA ARG A 9 -12.62 -14.39 18.29
C ARG A 9 -12.79 -14.35 16.78
N TYR A 10 -13.20 -13.21 16.22
CA TYR A 10 -13.34 -13.04 14.77
C TYR A 10 -12.03 -13.27 14.03
N ARG A 11 -10.91 -12.76 14.54
CA ARG A 11 -9.57 -12.98 13.94
C ARG A 11 -9.19 -14.45 13.94
N LYS A 12 -9.45 -15.16 15.04
CA LYS A 12 -9.20 -16.61 15.15
C LYS A 12 -10.06 -17.43 14.20
N GLU A 13 -11.35 -17.12 14.12
CA GLU A 13 -12.27 -17.77 13.17
C GLU A 13 -11.80 -17.54 11.73
N LYS A 14 -11.45 -16.29 11.38
CA LYS A 14 -10.92 -15.96 10.06
C LYS A 14 -9.59 -16.66 9.72
N ALA A 15 -8.67 -16.78 10.69
CA ALA A 15 -7.44 -17.55 10.50
C ALA A 15 -7.74 -19.03 10.20
N ASN A 16 -8.66 -19.63 10.96
CA ASN A 16 -9.08 -21.02 10.76
C ASN A 16 -9.76 -21.23 9.40
N ASP A 17 -10.62 -20.31 8.97
CA ASP A 17 -11.25 -20.34 7.64
C ASP A 17 -10.18 -20.38 6.55
N VAL A 18 -9.18 -19.50 6.62
CA VAL A 18 -8.10 -19.43 5.63
C VAL A 18 -7.28 -20.72 5.65
N LEU A 19 -6.91 -21.24 6.82
CA LEU A 19 -6.14 -22.48 6.94
C LEU A 19 -6.91 -23.69 6.40
N ASN A 20 -8.22 -23.75 6.60
CA ASN A 20 -9.04 -24.83 6.06
C ASN A 20 -9.18 -24.70 4.54
N HIS A 21 -9.37 -23.50 4.02
CA HIS A 21 -9.44 -23.24 2.56
C HIS A 21 -8.16 -23.61 1.82
N LEU A 22 -7.00 -23.58 2.50
CA LEU A 22 -5.72 -23.98 1.89
C LEU A 22 -5.51 -25.50 1.81
N LYS A 23 -6.28 -26.33 2.52
CA LYS A 23 -6.06 -27.80 2.60
C LYS A 23 -6.55 -28.55 1.36
N ASP A 24 -7.68 -28.14 0.79
CA ASP A 24 -8.41 -28.91 -0.24
C ASP A 24 -8.24 -28.32 -1.65
N GLY A 25 -7.21 -27.47 -1.84
CA GLY A 25 -7.07 -26.60 -3.00
C GLY A 25 -7.71 -25.23 -2.74
N PHE A 26 -7.06 -24.15 -3.20
CA PHE A 26 -7.46 -22.78 -2.86
C PHE A 26 -7.98 -22.02 -4.08
N GLU A 27 -8.95 -21.13 -3.83
CA GLU A 27 -9.39 -20.11 -4.79
C GLU A 27 -8.68 -18.78 -4.51
N ILE A 28 -7.92 -18.28 -5.48
CA ILE A 28 -7.12 -17.06 -5.30
C ILE A 28 -7.98 -15.82 -5.04
N ASP A 29 -9.15 -15.72 -5.68
CA ASP A 29 -10.04 -14.57 -5.50
C ASP A 29 -10.69 -14.56 -4.12
N TRP A 30 -10.93 -15.72 -3.53
CA TRP A 30 -11.38 -15.84 -2.14
C TRP A 30 -10.28 -15.39 -1.16
N LEU A 31 -9.02 -15.79 -1.39
CA LEU A 31 -7.89 -15.34 -0.57
C LEU A 31 -7.68 -13.83 -0.69
N ARG A 32 -7.78 -13.28 -1.90
CA ARG A 32 -7.79 -11.82 -2.12
C ARG A 32 -8.90 -11.16 -1.31
N HIS A 33 -10.14 -11.67 -1.39
CA HIS A 33 -11.25 -11.12 -0.62
C HIS A 33 -10.97 -11.12 0.89
N LYS A 34 -10.39 -12.20 1.44
CA LYS A 34 -10.01 -12.24 2.86
C LYS A 34 -8.91 -11.23 3.20
N ALA A 35 -7.90 -11.05 2.36
CA ALA A 35 -6.86 -10.04 2.52
C ALA A 35 -7.39 -8.59 2.45
N LEU A 36 -8.43 -8.34 1.63
CA LEU A 36 -9.07 -7.02 1.56
C LEU A 36 -9.99 -6.76 2.75
N SER A 37 -10.75 -7.77 3.17
CA SER A 37 -11.70 -7.68 4.29
C SER A 37 -11.04 -7.26 5.60
N ARG A 38 -11.84 -6.72 6.54
CA ARG A 38 -11.39 -6.16 7.82
C ARG A 38 -10.35 -7.04 8.53
N TYR A 39 -9.29 -6.42 9.06
CA TYR A 39 -8.12 -7.06 9.67
C TYR A 39 -7.21 -7.86 8.72
N GLY A 40 -7.48 -7.86 7.41
CA GLY A 40 -6.61 -8.49 6.42
C GLY A 40 -6.38 -9.97 6.69
N LEU A 41 -5.14 -10.44 6.60
CA LEU A 41 -4.78 -11.83 6.86
C LEU A 41 -4.54 -12.14 8.34
N VAL A 42 -4.87 -11.20 9.23
CA VAL A 42 -4.92 -11.28 10.69
C VAL A 42 -3.59 -11.49 11.43
N ASN A 43 -2.67 -12.33 10.94
CA ASN A 43 -1.36 -12.56 11.55
C ASN A 43 -0.35 -13.16 10.56
N ASP A 44 0.91 -13.27 10.99
CA ASP A 44 2.00 -13.72 10.12
C ASP A 44 1.93 -15.22 9.80
N ASP A 45 1.38 -16.07 10.70
CA ASP A 45 1.16 -17.51 10.44
C ASP A 45 0.27 -17.77 9.22
N ILE A 46 -0.65 -16.84 8.93
CA ILE A 46 -1.46 -16.88 7.71
C ILE A 46 -0.70 -16.24 6.54
N ARG A 47 -0.02 -15.11 6.75
CA ARG A 47 0.70 -14.38 5.68
C ARG A 47 1.80 -15.22 5.06
N VAL A 48 2.55 -16.00 5.85
CA VAL A 48 3.59 -16.92 5.33
C VAL A 48 3.04 -17.90 4.30
N LYS A 49 1.76 -18.24 4.39
CA LYS A 49 1.08 -19.15 3.44
C LYS A 49 0.41 -18.43 2.29
N VAL A 50 -0.09 -17.21 2.51
CA VAL A 50 -0.98 -16.54 1.56
C VAL A 50 -0.27 -15.46 0.74
N TRP A 51 0.70 -14.72 1.28
CA TRP A 51 1.46 -13.72 0.52
C TRP A 51 2.14 -14.30 -0.72
N PRO A 52 2.82 -15.48 -0.65
CA PRO A 52 3.35 -16.15 -1.84
C PRO A 52 2.29 -16.40 -2.92
N LEU A 53 1.09 -16.85 -2.52
CA LEU A 53 0.00 -17.14 -3.44
C LEU A 53 -0.57 -15.86 -4.08
N LEU A 54 -0.71 -14.79 -3.29
CA LEU A 54 -1.15 -13.47 -3.79
C LEU A 54 -0.13 -12.87 -4.78
N ALA A 55 1.16 -13.10 -4.55
CA ALA A 55 2.22 -12.75 -5.49
C ALA A 55 2.22 -13.61 -6.76
N GLY A 56 1.42 -14.69 -6.80
CA GLY A 56 1.31 -15.59 -7.94
C GLY A 56 2.38 -16.67 -7.99
N LEU A 57 3.00 -17.01 -6.85
CA LEU A 57 3.87 -18.17 -6.75
C LEU A 57 3.03 -19.44 -6.64
N THR A 58 3.36 -20.43 -7.48
CA THR A 58 2.69 -21.75 -7.52
C THR A 58 3.58 -22.88 -7.03
N SER A 59 4.88 -22.63 -6.88
CA SER A 59 5.87 -23.57 -6.38
C SER A 59 6.28 -23.19 -4.97
N PRO A 60 6.43 -24.16 -4.05
CA PRO A 60 6.64 -23.88 -2.64
C PRO A 60 8.05 -23.39 -2.30
N ILE A 61 9.06 -23.61 -3.14
CA ILE A 61 10.46 -23.33 -2.78
C ILE A 61 11.22 -22.71 -3.96
N HIS A 62 11.80 -21.55 -3.72
CA HIS A 62 12.70 -20.85 -4.64
C HIS A 62 13.93 -20.38 -3.85
N PRO A 63 14.93 -21.25 -3.66
CA PRO A 63 16.04 -20.95 -2.77
C PRO A 63 16.88 -19.81 -3.35
N ASN A 64 17.22 -18.83 -2.51
CA ASN A 64 18.16 -17.79 -2.90
C ASN A 64 19.60 -18.32 -2.73
N ASN A 65 20.12 -18.93 -3.80
CA ASN A 65 21.47 -19.49 -3.82
C ASN A 65 22.58 -18.43 -4.03
N LEU A 66 22.23 -17.14 -4.14
CA LEU A 66 23.19 -16.07 -4.37
C LEU A 66 23.97 -15.77 -3.08
N GLN A 67 25.29 -15.86 -3.19
CA GLN A 67 26.20 -15.56 -2.09
C GLN A 67 26.42 -14.05 -1.97
N LEU A 68 26.39 -13.55 -0.73
CA LEU A 68 26.57 -12.12 -0.46
C LEU A 68 27.91 -11.59 -0.98
N SER A 69 28.99 -12.37 -0.88
CA SER A 69 30.33 -12.01 -1.39
C SER A 69 30.36 -11.71 -2.89
N PHE A 70 29.56 -12.44 -3.68
CA PHE A 70 29.40 -12.17 -5.10
C PHE A 70 28.56 -10.91 -5.33
N LEU A 71 27.46 -10.77 -4.59
CA LEU A 71 26.54 -9.63 -4.70
C LEU A 71 27.17 -8.29 -4.31
N GLU A 72 28.15 -8.30 -3.40
CA GLU A 72 28.89 -7.10 -3.00
C GLU A 72 29.74 -6.48 -4.12
N SER A 73 29.95 -7.20 -5.22
CA SER A 73 30.59 -6.65 -6.43
C SER A 73 29.69 -5.72 -7.25
N LEU A 74 28.37 -5.69 -6.97
CA LEU A 74 27.43 -4.83 -7.66
C LEU A 74 27.71 -3.35 -7.35
N SER A 75 27.59 -2.49 -8.37
CA SER A 75 27.85 -1.05 -8.25
C SER A 75 27.00 -0.36 -7.18
N GLN A 76 25.80 -0.89 -6.91
CA GLN A 76 24.83 -0.34 -5.97
C GLN A 76 25.01 -0.86 -4.53
N ALA A 77 25.89 -1.85 -4.31
CA ALA A 77 26.04 -2.52 -3.02
C ALA A 77 26.45 -1.60 -1.87
N LYS A 78 27.27 -0.59 -2.15
CA LYS A 78 27.66 0.42 -1.16
C LYS A 78 26.47 1.24 -0.67
N GLN A 79 25.55 1.60 -1.57
CA GLN A 79 24.36 2.36 -1.19
C GLN A 79 23.40 1.51 -0.36
N VAL A 80 23.20 0.24 -0.76
CA VAL A 80 22.39 -0.71 0.02
C VAL A 80 22.97 -0.90 1.42
N GLU A 81 24.29 -1.07 1.54
CA GLU A 81 24.99 -1.20 2.84
C GLU A 81 24.72 0.00 3.77
N LEU A 82 24.80 1.22 3.26
CA LEU A 82 24.57 2.42 4.06
C LEU A 82 23.14 2.51 4.59
N ASP A 83 22.18 2.05 3.79
CA ASP A 83 20.77 2.11 4.12
C ASP A 83 20.38 1.00 5.10
N VAL A 84 20.84 -0.25 4.89
CA VAL A 84 20.49 -1.36 5.79
C VAL A 84 21.02 -1.15 7.22
N ARG A 85 22.12 -0.40 7.37
CA ARG A 85 22.64 -0.04 8.69
C ARG A 85 21.77 0.96 9.45
N ARG A 86 20.88 1.68 8.76
CA ARG A 86 19.97 2.66 9.37
C ARG A 86 18.66 2.04 9.83
N MET A 87 18.46 0.74 9.59
CA MET A 87 17.25 -0.01 9.92
C MET A 87 17.09 -0.30 11.41
N ALA A 88 18.07 0.05 12.24
CA ALA A 88 18.08 -0.26 13.67
C ALA A 88 16.79 0.17 14.40
N SER A 89 16.15 1.27 13.98
CA SER A 89 14.88 1.73 14.56
C SER A 89 13.66 0.89 14.17
N MET A 90 13.74 0.07 13.13
CA MET A 90 12.68 -0.85 12.68
C MET A 90 12.81 -2.24 13.29
N LEU A 91 13.97 -2.57 13.87
CA LEU A 91 14.20 -3.88 14.46
C LEU A 91 13.37 -4.04 15.75
N PRO A 92 12.97 -5.29 16.10
CA PRO A 92 12.26 -5.56 17.33
C PRO A 92 13.04 -5.06 18.56
N PRO A 93 12.38 -4.47 19.58
CA PRO A 93 13.06 -3.83 20.71
C PRO A 93 13.87 -4.81 21.59
N ASN A 94 13.58 -6.11 21.51
CA ASN A 94 14.22 -7.15 22.32
C ASN A 94 15.16 -8.06 21.51
N ILE A 95 15.59 -7.62 20.32
CA ILE A 95 16.51 -8.38 19.47
C ILE A 95 17.93 -8.35 20.03
N THR A 96 18.68 -9.46 19.93
CA THR A 96 20.10 -9.43 20.29
C THR A 96 20.93 -8.73 19.21
N PRO A 97 22.13 -8.20 19.52
CA PRO A 97 23.02 -7.64 18.52
C PRO A 97 23.34 -8.60 17.37
N GLU A 98 23.53 -9.89 17.67
CA GLU A 98 23.82 -10.92 16.68
C GLU A 98 22.64 -11.19 15.74
N GLU A 99 21.42 -11.22 16.29
CA GLU A 99 20.19 -11.35 15.52
C GLU A 99 19.94 -10.11 14.64
N ALA A 100 20.22 -8.92 15.18
CA ALA A 100 20.13 -7.66 14.43
C ALA A 100 21.11 -7.64 13.25
N ASP A 101 22.38 -8.00 13.48
CA ASP A 101 23.41 -8.08 12.44
C ASP A 101 23.03 -9.11 11.36
N LEU A 102 22.46 -10.26 11.77
CA LEU A 102 21.96 -11.26 10.84
C LEU A 102 20.83 -10.72 9.96
N LEU A 103 19.83 -10.03 10.54
CA LEU A 103 18.74 -9.43 9.79
C LEU A 103 19.20 -8.33 8.84
N ILE A 104 20.16 -7.50 9.26
CA ILE A 104 20.77 -6.47 8.40
C ILE A 104 21.49 -7.13 7.22
N SER A 105 22.28 -8.18 7.49
CA SER A 105 22.99 -8.94 6.47
C SER A 105 22.04 -9.63 5.48
N GLU A 106 20.99 -10.29 5.97
CA GLU A 106 20.00 -10.94 5.10
C GLU A 106 19.16 -9.93 4.32
N THR A 107 18.82 -8.77 4.89
CA THR A 107 18.12 -7.70 4.17
C THR A 107 18.99 -7.15 3.03
N LYS A 108 20.29 -6.95 3.29
CA LYS A 108 21.26 -6.56 2.26
C LYS A 108 21.33 -7.60 1.16
N ARG A 109 21.49 -8.88 1.52
CA ARG A 109 21.56 -9.99 0.58
C ARG A 109 20.32 -10.04 -0.28
N LEU A 110 19.14 -9.93 0.32
CA LEU A 110 17.85 -9.93 -0.36
C LEU A 110 17.74 -8.77 -1.36
N ALA A 111 17.98 -7.52 -0.94
CA ALA A 111 17.90 -6.35 -1.81
C ALA A 111 18.87 -6.47 -3.01
N LEU A 112 20.10 -6.90 -2.77
CA LEU A 112 21.09 -7.11 -3.82
C LEU A 112 20.74 -8.28 -4.75
N SER A 113 20.14 -9.35 -4.23
CA SER A 113 19.69 -10.48 -5.02
C SER A 113 18.63 -10.05 -6.02
N ILE A 114 17.68 -9.21 -5.61
CA ILE A 114 16.67 -8.64 -6.52
C ILE A 114 17.31 -7.77 -7.61
N LEU A 115 18.28 -6.92 -7.25
CA LEU A 115 18.99 -6.09 -8.22
C LEU A 115 19.85 -6.92 -9.19
N HIS A 116 20.36 -8.07 -8.75
CA HIS A 116 21.08 -9.00 -9.60
C HIS A 116 20.15 -9.66 -10.63
N GLU A 117 18.98 -10.14 -10.21
CA GLU A 117 17.99 -10.76 -11.09
C GLU A 117 17.36 -9.75 -12.08
N HIS A 118 17.30 -8.47 -11.70
CA HIS A 118 16.72 -7.40 -12.53
C HIS A 118 17.75 -6.30 -12.81
N PRO A 119 18.74 -6.52 -13.70
CA PRO A 119 19.85 -5.59 -13.93
C PRO A 119 19.44 -4.24 -14.53
N ASP A 120 18.23 -4.15 -15.10
CA ASP A 120 17.66 -2.89 -15.61
C ASP A 120 17.08 -2.00 -14.50
N LEU A 121 16.91 -2.53 -13.28
CA LEU A 121 16.38 -1.82 -12.13
C LEU A 121 17.48 -1.17 -11.30
N HIS A 122 17.17 0.02 -10.80
CA HIS A 122 18.07 0.87 -10.03
C HIS A 122 17.55 0.97 -8.59
N TYR A 123 18.45 0.81 -7.64
CA TYR A 123 18.14 0.90 -6.22
C TYR A 123 17.73 2.33 -5.87
N TYR A 124 16.66 2.47 -5.09
CA TYR A 124 16.25 3.73 -4.46
C TYR A 124 16.32 3.60 -2.93
N GLN A 125 16.62 4.71 -2.26
CA GLN A 125 16.65 4.75 -0.80
C GLN A 125 15.23 4.52 -0.24
N GLY A 126 15.08 3.45 0.55
CA GLY A 126 13.80 2.97 1.09
C GLY A 126 13.38 1.59 0.58
N PHE A 127 14.02 1.06 -0.47
CA PHE A 127 13.71 -0.30 -0.94
C PHE A 127 14.08 -1.39 0.09
N HIS A 128 15.08 -1.14 0.93
CA HIS A 128 15.44 -2.03 2.04
C HIS A 128 14.30 -2.19 3.07
N ASP A 129 13.50 -1.14 3.31
CA ASP A 129 12.33 -1.21 4.20
C ASP A 129 11.30 -2.21 3.64
N VAL A 130 11.10 -2.19 2.32
CA VAL A 130 10.23 -3.16 1.64
C VAL A 130 10.78 -4.57 1.76
N CYS A 131 12.09 -4.74 1.51
CA CYS A 131 12.76 -6.03 1.64
C CYS A 131 12.61 -6.60 3.05
N TYR A 132 12.78 -5.76 4.06
CA TYR A 132 12.68 -6.15 5.46
C TYR A 132 11.30 -6.65 5.86
N VAL A 133 10.21 -6.00 5.39
CA VAL A 133 8.85 -6.48 5.70
C VAL A 133 8.60 -7.86 5.12
N PHE A 134 9.06 -8.14 3.89
CA PHE A 134 8.94 -9.48 3.33
C PHE A 134 9.83 -10.48 4.07
N LEU A 135 11.06 -10.10 4.41
CA LEU A 135 11.99 -10.95 5.16
C LEU A 135 11.47 -11.31 6.54
N SER A 136 10.92 -10.34 7.28
CA SER A 136 10.45 -10.52 8.66
C SER A 136 9.23 -11.44 8.75
N VAL A 137 8.42 -11.51 7.69
CA VAL A 137 7.24 -12.38 7.62
C VAL A 137 7.59 -13.72 6.99
N LEU A 138 8.24 -13.73 5.82
CA LEU A 138 8.37 -14.92 4.98
C LEU A 138 9.67 -15.70 5.22
N GLY A 139 10.71 -15.07 5.78
CA GLY A 139 12.07 -15.62 5.75
C GLY A 139 12.76 -15.39 4.40
N ALA A 140 14.04 -15.71 4.33
CA ALA A 140 14.92 -15.24 3.26
C ALA A 140 14.57 -15.77 1.86
N ASP A 141 14.27 -17.06 1.73
CA ASP A 141 14.04 -17.70 0.44
C ASP A 141 12.67 -17.33 -0.14
N GLU A 142 11.61 -17.42 0.67
CA GLU A 142 10.26 -17.04 0.26
C GLU A 142 10.14 -15.52 0.02
N ALA A 143 10.82 -14.68 0.81
CA ALA A 143 10.86 -13.24 0.55
C ALA A 143 11.54 -12.93 -0.79
N PHE A 144 12.66 -13.59 -1.10
CA PHE A 144 13.31 -13.46 -2.41
C PHE A 144 12.38 -13.88 -3.54
N ALA A 145 11.73 -15.03 -3.42
CA ALA A 145 10.78 -15.53 -4.41
C ALA A 145 9.65 -14.54 -4.70
N VAL A 146 9.04 -14.02 -3.64
CA VAL A 146 7.91 -13.06 -3.73
C VAL A 146 8.38 -11.75 -4.33
N LEU A 147 9.46 -11.16 -3.83
CA LEU A 147 10.00 -9.91 -4.34
C LEU A 147 10.43 -10.04 -5.80
N ASN A 148 11.10 -11.12 -6.17
CA ASN A 148 11.54 -11.36 -7.55
C ASN A 148 10.35 -11.38 -8.53
N LYS A 149 9.19 -11.83 -8.07
CA LYS A 149 7.95 -11.86 -8.83
C LYS A 149 7.25 -10.50 -8.90
N ILE A 150 7.15 -9.77 -7.77
CA ILE A 150 6.33 -8.55 -7.71
C ILE A 150 7.10 -7.28 -8.07
N VAL A 151 8.42 -7.22 -7.89
CA VAL A 151 9.22 -6.00 -8.09
C VAL A 151 9.09 -5.44 -9.52
N PRO A 152 9.18 -6.25 -10.59
CA PRO A 152 9.01 -5.74 -11.95
C PRO A 152 7.63 -5.11 -12.21
N GLU A 153 6.57 -5.62 -11.58
CA GLU A 153 5.20 -5.13 -11.78
C GLU A 153 4.84 -3.95 -10.86
N ARG A 154 5.29 -4.01 -9.61
CA ARG A 154 4.82 -3.13 -8.53
C ARG A 154 5.79 -2.00 -8.19
N PHE A 155 7.09 -2.18 -8.43
CA PHE A 155 8.14 -1.26 -7.99
C PHE A 155 8.99 -0.71 -9.13
N SER A 156 8.85 -1.23 -10.36
CA SER A 156 9.68 -0.83 -11.50
C SER A 156 9.66 0.68 -11.78
N SER A 157 8.52 1.36 -11.60
CA SER A 157 8.42 2.82 -11.75
C SER A 157 9.32 3.58 -10.77
N PHE A 158 9.56 3.02 -9.58
CA PHE A 158 10.41 3.61 -8.53
C PHE A 158 11.89 3.29 -8.72
N MET A 159 12.18 2.25 -9.51
CA MET A 159 13.52 1.72 -9.75
C MET A 159 14.05 2.11 -11.14
N GLN A 160 13.52 3.17 -11.74
CA GLN A 160 14.05 3.74 -12.97
C GLN A 160 15.30 4.58 -12.70
N LYS A 161 16.10 4.85 -13.75
CA LYS A 161 17.29 5.72 -13.66
C LYS A 161 16.97 7.15 -13.24
N SER A 162 15.82 7.66 -13.67
CA SER A 162 15.31 8.98 -13.30
C SER A 162 14.06 8.85 -12.44
N MET A 163 13.75 9.92 -11.70
CA MET A 163 12.54 10.01 -10.88
C MET A 163 11.30 10.40 -11.68
N ASP A 164 11.37 10.48 -13.02
CA ASP A 164 10.27 10.99 -13.85
C ASP A 164 9.03 10.10 -13.73
N ALA A 165 9.21 8.78 -13.79
CA ALA A 165 8.12 7.82 -13.65
C ALA A 165 7.48 7.88 -12.25
N THR A 166 8.29 7.93 -11.20
CA THR A 166 7.82 8.13 -9.82
C THR A 166 7.06 9.44 -9.67
N SER A 167 7.61 10.54 -10.20
CA SER A 167 7.03 11.87 -10.09
C SER A 167 5.67 11.92 -10.79
N GLU A 168 5.55 11.35 -12.00
CA GLU A 168 4.26 11.28 -12.71
C GLU A 168 3.24 10.41 -11.96
N MET A 169 3.68 9.31 -11.33
CA MET A 169 2.81 8.52 -10.47
C MET A 169 2.32 9.31 -9.25
N LEU A 170 3.20 10.09 -8.60
CA LEU A 170 2.82 10.92 -7.46
C LEU A 170 1.82 12.01 -7.83
N GLN A 171 1.86 12.52 -9.06
CA GLN A 171 0.86 13.50 -9.52
C GLN A 171 -0.56 12.94 -9.56
N LEU A 172 -0.74 11.62 -9.65
CA LEU A 172 -2.05 10.98 -9.52
C LEU A 172 -2.69 11.24 -8.13
N VAL A 173 -1.87 11.52 -7.10
CA VAL A 173 -2.36 11.96 -5.78
C VAL A 173 -3.11 13.28 -5.93
N PHE A 174 -2.55 14.24 -6.66
CA PHE A 174 -3.20 15.53 -6.89
C PHE A 174 -4.38 15.44 -7.85
N ASP A 175 -4.28 14.64 -8.92
CA ASP A 175 -5.39 14.40 -9.84
C ASP A 175 -6.61 13.85 -9.08
N LEU A 176 -6.40 12.85 -8.21
CA LEU A 176 -7.47 12.28 -7.40
C LEU A 176 -7.91 13.22 -6.26
N LEU A 177 -7.00 14.00 -5.67
CA LEU A 177 -7.33 14.96 -4.63
C LEU A 177 -8.18 16.12 -5.17
N GLU A 178 -7.91 16.59 -6.39
CA GLU A 178 -8.74 17.59 -7.07
C GLU A 178 -10.18 17.07 -7.26
N MET A 179 -10.33 15.81 -7.69
CA MET A 179 -11.65 15.19 -7.89
C MET A 179 -12.43 14.97 -6.58
N THR A 180 -11.74 14.82 -5.44
CA THR A 180 -12.33 14.36 -4.18
C THR A 180 -12.39 15.43 -3.10
N SER A 181 -11.47 16.38 -3.12
CA SER A 181 -11.30 17.48 -2.15
C SER A 181 -10.77 18.76 -2.83
N PRO A 182 -11.56 19.39 -3.73
CA PRO A 182 -11.11 20.56 -4.48
C PRO A 182 -10.54 21.69 -3.60
N ASP A 183 -11.13 21.94 -2.42
CA ASP A 183 -10.67 22.96 -1.48
C ASP A 183 -9.22 22.72 -1.01
N ILE A 184 -8.91 21.48 -0.63
CA ILE A 184 -7.58 21.10 -0.12
C ILE A 184 -6.59 21.13 -1.28
N TRP A 185 -6.97 20.57 -2.43
CA TRP A 185 -6.14 20.62 -3.63
C TRP A 185 -5.80 22.07 -4.02
N SER A 186 -6.79 22.96 -4.09
CA SER A 186 -6.59 24.36 -4.46
C SER A 186 -5.65 25.06 -3.48
N ARG A 187 -5.78 24.78 -2.18
CA ARG A 187 -4.87 25.32 -1.16
C ARG A 187 -3.42 24.86 -1.38
N LEU A 188 -3.20 23.57 -1.61
CA LEU A 188 -1.86 23.03 -1.88
C LEU A 188 -1.26 23.66 -3.14
N GLN A 189 -2.06 23.82 -4.19
CA GLN A 189 -1.63 24.47 -5.44
C GLN A 189 -1.28 25.95 -5.26
N ASN A 190 -2.06 26.70 -4.48
CA ASN A 190 -1.77 28.11 -4.19
C ASN A 190 -0.44 28.30 -3.46
N LEU A 191 -0.05 27.31 -2.65
CA LEU A 191 1.23 27.26 -1.95
C LEU A 191 2.35 26.62 -2.79
N GLN A 192 2.08 26.28 -4.06
CA GLN A 192 3.03 25.65 -4.98
C GLN A 192 3.63 24.35 -4.41
N LEU A 193 2.87 23.65 -3.58
CA LEU A 193 3.25 22.33 -3.08
C LEU A 193 3.10 21.31 -4.20
N GLU A 194 4.11 20.46 -4.34
CA GLU A 194 4.09 19.27 -5.17
C GLU A 194 3.79 18.03 -4.28
N PRO A 195 3.28 16.91 -4.85
CA PRO A 195 2.88 15.73 -4.07
C PRO A 195 4.06 14.93 -3.49
N PHE A 196 5.29 15.46 -3.53
CA PHE A 196 6.49 14.82 -3.00
C PHE A 196 6.45 14.56 -1.49
N PHE A 197 5.58 15.23 -0.73
CA PHE A 197 5.35 14.89 0.68
C PHE A 197 4.80 13.46 0.87
N THR A 198 4.25 12.84 -0.19
CA THR A 198 3.79 11.44 -0.19
C THR A 198 4.86 10.45 -0.66
N LEU A 199 6.05 10.92 -1.05
CA LEU A 199 7.08 10.09 -1.69
C LEU A 199 7.49 8.91 -0.80
N SER A 200 7.77 9.15 0.48
CA SER A 200 8.14 8.07 1.42
C SER A 200 7.04 7.05 1.60
N TRP A 201 5.77 7.47 1.53
CA TRP A 201 4.61 6.59 1.68
C TRP A 201 4.54 5.61 0.51
N VAL A 202 4.71 6.14 -0.70
CA VAL A 202 4.61 5.38 -1.94
C VAL A 202 5.83 4.46 -2.11
N LEU A 203 7.05 4.98 -1.93
CA LEU A 203 8.29 4.21 -2.13
C LEU A 203 8.43 3.03 -1.17
N THR A 204 7.92 3.15 0.06
CA THR A 204 8.13 2.14 1.11
C THR A 204 6.85 1.39 1.46
N TRP A 205 5.76 1.60 0.72
CA TRP A 205 4.43 1.07 1.06
C TRP A 205 4.05 1.40 2.52
N PHE A 206 4.30 2.64 2.93
CA PHE A 206 4.09 3.20 4.27
C PHE A 206 4.94 2.62 5.40
N THR A 207 5.81 1.63 5.13
CA THR A 207 6.69 1.00 6.14
C THR A 207 7.57 2.00 6.86
N HIS A 208 8.09 3.01 6.14
CA HIS A 208 8.95 4.02 6.75
C HIS A 208 8.21 5.00 7.67
N VAL A 209 6.89 5.09 7.54
CA VAL A 209 6.08 6.12 8.24
C VAL A 209 5.28 5.54 9.39
N LEU A 210 4.80 4.30 9.26
CA LEU A 210 4.10 3.62 10.34
C LEU A 210 5.10 2.92 11.27
N SER A 211 4.82 2.92 12.56
CA SER A 211 5.68 2.27 13.58
C SER A 211 5.15 0.92 14.04
N ASN A 212 3.87 0.61 13.81
CA ASN A 212 3.25 -0.63 14.23
C ASN A 212 3.35 -1.70 13.12
N SER A 213 4.07 -2.79 13.39
CA SER A 213 4.27 -3.88 12.43
C SER A 213 2.97 -4.52 11.95
N ASN A 214 1.96 -4.66 12.82
CA ASN A 214 0.67 -5.24 12.41
C ASN A 214 -0.07 -4.35 11.41
N ASP A 215 0.03 -3.03 11.58
CA ASP A 215 -0.54 -2.04 10.67
C ASP A 215 0.19 -2.04 9.32
N ILE A 216 1.52 -2.15 9.33
CA ILE A 216 2.33 -2.30 8.11
C ILE A 216 1.96 -3.59 7.38
N HIS A 217 1.95 -4.74 8.06
CA HIS A 217 1.62 -6.03 7.44
C HIS A 217 0.18 -6.03 6.91
N ARG A 218 -0.74 -5.31 7.58
CA ARG A 218 -2.12 -5.12 7.11
C ARG A 218 -2.21 -4.33 5.81
N LEU A 219 -1.36 -3.32 5.62
CA LEU A 219 -1.24 -2.59 4.34
C LEU A 219 -0.61 -3.46 3.25
N TYR A 220 0.34 -4.32 3.59
CA TYR A 220 0.91 -5.27 2.63
C TYR A 220 -0.12 -6.32 2.20
N ASP A 221 -1.01 -6.78 3.10
CA ASP A 221 -2.17 -7.60 2.74
C ASP A 221 -3.03 -6.89 1.67
N LEU A 222 -3.26 -5.59 1.81
CA LEU A 222 -4.00 -4.76 0.84
C LEU A 222 -3.26 -4.68 -0.50
N PHE A 223 -1.98 -4.30 -0.51
CA PHE A 223 -1.24 -4.06 -1.74
C PHE A 223 -0.94 -5.33 -2.53
N LEU A 224 -0.73 -6.47 -1.87
CA LEU A 224 -0.60 -7.76 -2.55
C LEU A 224 -1.92 -8.24 -3.15
N ALA A 225 -3.06 -7.90 -2.54
CA ALA A 225 -4.38 -8.30 -3.02
C ALA A 225 -5.04 -7.29 -3.99
N THR A 226 -4.38 -6.17 -4.30
CA THR A 226 -4.91 -5.12 -5.18
C THR A 226 -3.96 -4.72 -6.31
N ASP A 227 -4.48 -3.97 -7.29
CA ASP A 227 -3.67 -3.34 -8.33
C ASP A 227 -2.81 -2.21 -7.74
N SER A 228 -1.64 -1.94 -8.33
CA SER A 228 -0.66 -0.95 -7.84
C SER A 228 -1.23 0.45 -7.61
N ILE A 229 -2.29 0.82 -8.34
CA ILE A 229 -2.95 2.12 -8.20
C ILE A 229 -3.61 2.32 -6.83
N MET A 230 -3.95 1.25 -6.10
CA MET A 230 -4.51 1.33 -4.75
C MET A 230 -3.63 2.13 -3.79
N LEU A 231 -2.31 2.12 -4.01
CA LEU A 231 -1.36 2.93 -3.27
C LEU A 231 -1.66 4.44 -3.34
N ILE A 232 -2.11 4.92 -4.51
CA ILE A 232 -2.54 6.32 -4.70
C ILE A 232 -3.84 6.61 -3.96
N TYR A 233 -4.81 5.69 -4.02
CA TYR A 233 -6.07 5.84 -3.29
C TYR A 233 -5.86 5.86 -1.77
N LEU A 234 -4.95 5.03 -1.25
CA LEU A 234 -4.59 5.06 0.16
C LEU A 234 -3.89 6.36 0.54
N SER A 235 -2.93 6.85 -0.26
CA SER A 235 -2.28 8.16 -0.04
C SER A 235 -3.29 9.31 0.01
N VAL A 236 -4.26 9.35 -0.90
CA VAL A 236 -5.31 10.38 -0.86
C VAL A 236 -6.27 10.17 0.32
N SER A 237 -6.55 8.93 0.72
CA SER A 237 -7.37 8.65 1.90
C SER A 237 -6.79 9.26 3.18
N VAL A 238 -5.46 9.26 3.34
CA VAL A 238 -4.76 9.92 4.46
C VAL A 238 -5.07 11.42 4.50
N ILE A 239 -4.97 12.08 3.34
CA ILE A 239 -5.23 13.52 3.22
C ILE A 239 -6.72 13.82 3.49
N VAL A 240 -7.62 13.04 2.88
CA VAL A 240 -9.07 13.18 3.03
C VAL A 240 -9.51 12.99 4.48
N CYS A 241 -9.02 11.95 5.15
CA CYS A 241 -9.31 11.70 6.56
C CYS A 241 -8.76 12.79 7.49
N SER A 242 -7.73 13.53 7.05
CA SER A 242 -7.10 14.62 7.79
C SER A 242 -7.64 16.01 7.43
N THR A 243 -8.74 16.11 6.68
CA THR A 243 -9.27 17.40 6.17
C THR A 243 -9.48 18.43 7.28
N VAL A 244 -10.05 18.04 8.42
CA VAL A 244 -10.34 18.96 9.53
C VAL A 244 -9.05 19.55 10.10
N GLU A 245 -8.06 18.70 10.32
CA GLU A 245 -6.75 19.11 10.83
C GLU A 245 -6.03 20.00 9.82
N LEU A 246 -5.98 19.59 8.56
CA LEU A 246 -5.35 20.39 7.51
C LEU A 246 -5.99 21.77 7.43
N LYS A 247 -7.33 21.88 7.46
CA LYS A 247 -8.01 23.19 7.47
C LYS A 247 -7.69 24.05 8.69
N SER A 248 -7.16 23.47 9.77
CA SER A 248 -6.76 24.21 10.97
C SER A 248 -5.29 24.65 10.99
N THR A 249 -4.44 24.14 10.09
CA THR A 249 -3.04 24.60 9.98
C THR A 249 -2.97 25.98 9.35
N SER A 250 -1.88 26.71 9.59
CA SER A 250 -1.62 27.96 8.88
C SER A 250 -1.32 27.73 7.38
N ASP A 251 -1.38 28.78 6.58
CA ASP A 251 -0.94 28.79 5.17
C ASP A 251 0.58 28.98 5.02
N ASP A 252 1.36 28.70 6.08
CA ASP A 252 2.81 28.61 5.98
C ASP A 252 3.22 27.29 5.31
N PHE A 253 4.11 27.38 4.32
CA PHE A 253 4.59 26.22 3.57
C PHE A 253 5.27 25.19 4.49
N GLY A 254 6.12 25.65 5.42
CA GLY A 254 6.90 24.76 6.29
C GLY A 254 6.01 24.01 7.28
N GLU A 255 5.10 24.73 7.93
CA GLU A 255 4.13 24.15 8.88
C GLU A 255 3.22 23.13 8.19
N LEU A 256 2.65 23.48 7.03
CA LEU A 256 1.77 22.59 6.29
C LEU A 256 2.53 21.37 5.76
N HIS A 257 3.72 21.55 5.20
CA HIS A 257 4.55 20.44 4.72
C HIS A 257 4.91 19.47 5.84
N HIS A 258 5.28 19.99 7.02
CA HIS A 258 5.56 19.18 8.19
C HIS A 258 4.31 18.42 8.68
N ALA A 259 3.14 19.07 8.71
CA ALA A 259 1.89 18.41 9.08
C ALA A 259 1.55 17.27 8.10
N LEU A 260 1.69 17.54 6.79
CA LEU A 260 1.41 16.57 5.73
C LEU A 260 2.23 15.28 5.90
N THR A 261 3.53 15.36 6.15
CA THR A 261 4.41 14.16 6.23
C THR A 261 4.08 13.22 7.39
N HIS A 262 3.42 13.72 8.44
CA HIS A 262 3.07 12.95 9.65
C HIS A 262 1.61 12.47 9.69
N LEU A 263 0.79 12.79 8.69
CA LEU A 263 -0.63 12.43 8.67
C LEU A 263 -0.93 10.93 8.79
N PRO A 264 -0.17 10.00 8.19
CA PRO A 264 -0.54 8.58 8.24
C PRO A 264 -0.63 8.04 9.68
N MET A 265 0.23 8.51 10.59
CA MET A 265 0.27 8.09 12.00
C MET A 265 -0.95 8.54 12.83
N LYS A 266 -1.80 9.42 12.28
CA LYS A 266 -2.93 10.01 13.01
C LYS A 266 -4.23 9.23 12.88
N HIS A 267 -4.26 8.20 12.03
CA HIS A 267 -5.47 7.44 11.74
C HIS A 267 -5.22 5.95 11.91
N GLU A 268 -6.24 5.23 12.38
CA GLU A 268 -6.26 3.77 12.32
C GLU A 268 -6.19 3.32 10.85
N VAL A 269 -5.32 2.34 10.55
CA VAL A 269 -5.14 1.83 9.19
C VAL A 269 -6.46 1.34 8.57
N GLU A 270 -7.32 0.68 9.33
CA GLU A 270 -8.62 0.21 8.84
C GLU A 270 -9.53 1.37 8.36
N LYS A 271 -9.45 2.55 8.99
CA LYS A 271 -10.19 3.74 8.55
C LYS A 271 -9.65 4.26 7.22
N LEU A 272 -8.33 4.28 7.06
CA LEU A 272 -7.66 4.70 5.82
C LEU A 272 -8.01 3.76 4.66
N ILE A 273 -7.87 2.45 4.88
CA ILE A 273 -8.21 1.41 3.90
C ILE A 273 -9.67 1.56 3.44
N ALA A 274 -10.59 1.70 4.38
CA ALA A 274 -12.00 1.79 4.03
C ALA A 274 -12.34 3.11 3.30
N CYS A 275 -11.69 4.22 3.65
CA CYS A 275 -11.77 5.46 2.87
C CYS A 275 -11.18 5.29 1.46
N ALA A 276 -10.03 4.62 1.31
CA ALA A 276 -9.42 4.35 0.01
C ALA A 276 -10.35 3.54 -0.91
N PHE A 277 -11.05 2.54 -0.37
CA PHE A 277 -12.04 1.78 -1.14
C PHE A 277 -13.23 2.62 -1.58
N LEU A 278 -13.74 3.51 -0.72
CA LEU A 278 -14.79 4.47 -1.11
C LEU A 278 -14.32 5.41 -2.24
N LEU A 279 -13.08 5.88 -2.17
CA LEU A 279 -12.49 6.70 -3.24
C LEU A 279 -12.36 5.90 -4.54
N TYR A 280 -11.87 4.67 -4.46
CA TYR A 280 -11.73 3.77 -5.61
C TYR A 280 -13.08 3.49 -6.28
N GLN A 281 -14.13 3.26 -5.52
CA GLN A 281 -15.47 3.00 -6.05
C GLN A 281 -16.05 4.22 -6.78
N ASN A 282 -15.94 5.41 -6.18
CA ASN A 282 -16.52 6.64 -6.75
C ASN A 282 -15.72 7.18 -7.94
N PHE A 283 -14.39 7.07 -7.85
CA PHE A 283 -13.42 7.65 -8.79
C PHE A 283 -12.50 6.57 -9.34
N GLY A 284 -13.08 5.49 -9.88
CA GLY A 284 -12.30 4.33 -10.34
C GLY A 284 -11.17 4.66 -11.33
N PRO A 285 -10.22 3.73 -11.55
CA PRO A 285 -8.93 4.04 -12.20
C PRO A 285 -9.05 4.60 -13.62
N ASP A 286 -10.11 4.24 -14.37
CA ASP A 286 -10.41 4.83 -15.68
C ASP A 286 -10.51 6.36 -15.61
N LYS A 287 -11.36 6.86 -14.70
CA LYS A 287 -11.59 8.31 -14.53
C LYS A 287 -10.33 9.02 -14.05
N LEU A 288 -9.56 8.38 -13.17
CA LEU A 288 -8.31 8.94 -12.67
C LEU A 288 -7.26 9.07 -13.79
N PHE A 289 -7.11 8.06 -14.63
CA PHE A 289 -6.16 8.13 -15.76
C PHE A 289 -6.62 9.11 -16.84
N GLU A 290 -7.92 9.19 -17.14
CA GLU A 290 -8.47 10.24 -18.01
C GLU A 290 -8.15 11.65 -17.46
N ARG A 291 -8.27 11.85 -16.14
CA ARG A 291 -7.91 13.12 -15.50
C ARG A 291 -6.42 13.43 -15.65
N ALA A 292 -5.56 12.43 -15.43
CA ALA A 292 -4.11 12.58 -15.59
C ALA A 292 -3.72 12.91 -17.04
N GLU A 293 -4.40 12.31 -18.04
CA GLU A 293 -4.20 12.64 -19.45
C GLU A 293 -4.59 14.08 -19.78
N LEU A 294 -5.69 14.59 -19.19
CA LEU A 294 -6.08 15.99 -19.34
C LEU A 294 -5.04 16.95 -18.74
N ARG A 295 -4.50 16.64 -17.54
CA ARG A 295 -3.40 17.40 -16.93
C ARG A 295 -2.17 17.43 -17.83
N ARG A 296 -1.74 16.26 -18.32
CA ARG A 296 -0.62 16.10 -19.24
C ARG A 296 -0.78 16.91 -20.53
N SER A 297 -1.98 16.89 -21.11
CA SER A 297 -2.31 17.66 -22.31
C SER A 297 -2.24 19.17 -22.08
N ARG A 298 -2.69 19.67 -20.91
CA ARG A 298 -2.58 21.09 -20.54
C ARG A 298 -1.14 21.54 -20.38
N ASN A 299 -0.27 20.67 -19.88
CA ASN A 299 1.14 20.96 -19.65
C ASN A 299 2.03 20.70 -20.89
N GLY A 300 1.45 20.30 -22.03
CA GLY A 300 2.19 20.06 -23.27
C GLY A 300 2.97 18.73 -23.35
N ASN A 301 2.69 17.76 -22.46
CA ASN A 301 3.39 16.47 -22.39
C ASN A 301 2.45 15.27 -22.64
N PRO A 302 2.14 14.90 -23.90
CA PRO A 302 1.35 13.70 -24.19
C PRO A 302 2.13 12.42 -23.82
N ALA A 303 1.45 11.38 -23.30
CA ALA A 303 2.09 10.10 -23.01
C ALA A 303 1.86 9.03 -24.10
N THR A 304 2.79 8.08 -24.16
CA THR A 304 2.64 6.79 -24.82
C THR A 304 1.77 5.86 -23.94
N ALA A 305 0.62 5.47 -24.47
CA ALA A 305 -0.36 4.68 -23.73
C ALA A 305 0.15 3.25 -23.47
N ASN A 306 0.24 2.84 -22.21
CA ASN A 306 0.23 1.42 -21.84
C ASN A 306 -1.06 1.11 -21.10
N LYS A 307 -1.97 0.45 -21.82
CA LYS A 307 -3.19 -0.15 -21.27
C LYS A 307 -2.80 -1.50 -20.67
N ARG A 308 -3.04 -1.74 -19.38
CA ARG A 308 -3.35 -3.07 -18.87
C ARG A 308 -4.05 -3.06 -17.49
N ASP A 309 -5.05 -3.93 -17.45
CA ASP A 309 -5.77 -4.60 -16.37
C ASP A 309 -6.50 -3.78 -15.29
N LYS A 310 -7.85 -3.83 -15.35
CA LYS A 310 -8.79 -3.09 -14.47
C LYS A 310 -10.02 -3.90 -14.01
N ILE A 311 -10.06 -5.20 -14.29
CA ILE A 311 -11.30 -6.01 -14.14
C ILE A 311 -11.40 -6.69 -12.77
N ILE A 312 -10.26 -6.92 -12.10
CA ILE A 312 -10.21 -7.78 -10.90
C ILE A 312 -10.78 -7.04 -9.67
N LEU A 313 -10.37 -5.80 -9.40
CA LEU A 313 -10.80 -5.09 -8.18
C LEU A 313 -12.31 -4.85 -8.10
N ARG A 314 -12.97 -4.53 -9.22
CA ARG A 314 -14.43 -4.31 -9.25
C ARG A 314 -15.21 -5.58 -8.88
N ARG A 315 -14.65 -6.77 -9.11
CA ARG A 315 -15.28 -8.04 -8.70
C ARG A 315 -15.08 -8.35 -7.22
N VAL A 316 -13.89 -8.08 -6.68
CA VAL A 316 -13.54 -8.41 -5.28
C VAL A 316 -14.18 -7.45 -4.27
N LEU A 317 -14.39 -6.18 -4.64
CA LEU A 317 -15.08 -5.18 -3.82
C LEU A 317 -16.61 -5.30 -3.91
N SER A 318 -17.15 -6.51 -3.78
CA SER A 318 -18.60 -6.74 -3.74
C SER A 318 -19.27 -6.00 -2.57
N LEU A 319 -20.60 -5.84 -2.64
CA LEU A 319 -21.38 -5.10 -1.62
C LEU A 319 -21.12 -5.56 -0.17
N ASP A 320 -20.80 -6.83 0.06
CA ASP A 320 -20.60 -7.40 1.41
C ASP A 320 -19.40 -6.76 2.15
N PHE A 321 -18.34 -6.40 1.43
CA PHE A 321 -17.18 -5.71 2.00
C PHE A 321 -17.54 -4.31 2.53
N PHE A 322 -18.50 -3.64 1.87
CA PHE A 322 -18.92 -2.28 2.21
C PHE A 322 -19.86 -2.22 3.41
N TYR A 323 -20.81 -3.16 3.53
CA TYR A 323 -21.73 -3.18 4.67
C TYR A 323 -21.01 -3.35 6.02
N ALA A 324 -19.91 -4.11 6.06
CA ALA A 324 -19.11 -4.28 7.27
C ALA A 324 -18.24 -3.04 7.64
N SER A 325 -18.04 -2.11 6.70
CA SER A 325 -17.08 -0.99 6.81
C SER A 325 -17.74 0.40 6.88
N ALA A 326 -18.95 0.57 6.34
CA ALA A 326 -19.60 1.88 6.18
C ALA A 326 -20.07 2.52 7.51
N ASP A 327 -20.50 1.73 8.50
CA ASP A 327 -21.17 2.24 9.71
C ASP A 327 -20.32 3.19 10.57
N ARG A 328 -18.98 3.12 10.50
CA ARG A 328 -18.08 4.01 11.29
C ARG A 328 -17.53 5.19 10.52
N ILE A 329 -17.42 5.06 9.20
CA ILE A 329 -16.84 6.10 8.35
C ILE A 329 -17.82 7.27 8.23
N CYS A 330 -19.11 6.98 8.05
CA CYS A 330 -20.16 8.00 7.96
C CYS A 330 -20.31 8.85 9.23
N GLN A 331 -19.91 8.33 10.40
CA GLN A 331 -20.04 9.04 11.69
C GLN A 331 -18.90 10.03 11.98
N SER A 332 -17.81 10.04 11.18
CA SER A 332 -16.61 10.86 11.45
C SER A 332 -16.17 11.76 10.30
N MET A 333 -16.89 11.81 9.17
CA MET A 333 -16.57 12.67 8.04
C MET A 333 -17.31 14.02 8.11
N PRO A 334 -16.67 15.16 7.77
CA PRO A 334 -17.32 16.47 7.77
C PRO A 334 -18.46 16.57 6.73
N PHE A 335 -19.52 17.28 7.13
CA PHE A 335 -20.86 17.36 6.52
C PHE A 335 -20.92 17.58 4.99
N GLY A 336 -19.93 18.22 4.38
CA GLY A 336 -19.92 18.52 2.93
C GLY A 336 -19.77 17.28 2.03
N LYS A 337 -19.22 16.16 2.54
CA LYS A 337 -19.07 14.89 1.78
C LYS A 337 -20.17 13.87 2.07
N MET A 338 -21.06 14.19 3.01
CA MET A 338 -22.20 13.36 3.40
C MET A 338 -23.18 13.13 2.24
N VAL A 339 -23.26 14.08 1.28
CA VAL A 339 -24.20 14.04 0.15
C VAL A 339 -23.78 13.04 -0.93
N ILE A 340 -22.48 12.85 -1.18
CA ILE A 340 -21.99 11.93 -2.22
C ILE A 340 -21.92 10.49 -1.69
N VAL A 341 -21.49 10.30 -0.43
CA VAL A 341 -21.39 8.96 0.19
C VAL A 341 -22.77 8.43 0.58
N SER A 342 -23.68 9.26 1.13
CA SER A 342 -25.05 8.81 1.43
C SER A 342 -25.85 8.52 0.16
N ALA A 343 -25.66 9.29 -0.92
CA ALA A 343 -26.34 9.01 -2.19
C ALA A 343 -25.91 7.67 -2.79
N CYS A 344 -24.63 7.28 -2.68
CA CYS A 344 -24.15 5.97 -3.17
C CYS A 344 -24.61 4.79 -2.30
N VAL A 345 -24.61 4.94 -0.97
CA VAL A 345 -25.12 3.90 -0.04
C VAL A 345 -26.64 3.73 -0.17
N VAL A 346 -27.39 4.82 -0.31
CA VAL A 346 -28.85 4.80 -0.51
C VAL A 346 -29.22 4.35 -1.93
N ALA A 347 -28.48 4.75 -2.97
CA ALA A 347 -28.75 4.27 -4.34
C ALA A 347 -28.48 2.76 -4.48
N ALA A 348 -27.44 2.23 -3.85
CA ALA A 348 -27.21 0.80 -3.77
C ALA A 348 -28.33 0.07 -3.02
N GLY A 349 -28.84 0.65 -1.92
CA GLY A 349 -29.97 0.11 -1.15
C GLY A 349 -31.34 0.18 -1.86
N VAL A 350 -31.58 1.21 -2.68
CA VAL A 350 -32.86 1.42 -3.39
C VAL A 350 -32.94 0.59 -4.68
N VAL A 351 -31.82 0.35 -5.37
CA VAL A 351 -31.80 -0.47 -6.59
C VAL A 351 -31.97 -1.96 -6.27
N LEU A 352 -31.52 -2.43 -5.10
CA LEU A 352 -31.59 -3.86 -4.72
C LEU A 352 -32.91 -4.29 -4.05
N ARG A 353 -33.73 -3.36 -3.53
CA ARG A 353 -35.13 -3.69 -3.12
C ARG A 353 -36.08 -3.91 -4.31
N ARG A 354 -35.61 -3.77 -5.55
CA ARG A 354 -36.38 -4.09 -6.76
C ARG A 354 -35.95 -5.40 -7.44
N PHE A 355 -34.93 -6.09 -6.93
CA PHE A 355 -34.38 -7.31 -7.56
C PHE A 355 -34.18 -8.49 -6.60
N PHE A 356 -34.68 -8.40 -5.37
CA PHE A 356 -34.92 -9.55 -4.48
C PHE A 356 -36.38 -9.64 -4.10
#